data_AF-A0A2E3AVV7-F1
#
_entry.id   AF-A0A2E3AVV7-F1
#
_cell.length_a   1.000
_cell.length_b   1.000
_cell.length_c   1.000
_cell.angle_alpha   90.00
_cell.angle_beta   90.00
_cell.angle_gamma   90.00
#
_symmetry.space_group_name_H-M   'P 1'
#
loop_
_entity.id
_entity.type
_entity.pdbx_description
1 polymer ?
#
loop_
_entity_poly.entity_id
_entity_poly.type
_entity_poly.pdbx_seq_one_letter_code
_entity_poly.pdbx_strand_id
1 'polypeptide(L)'
;MKRTYSYAAAAGLIVAGIIKMTLQASAQATLIIPTCLGKSVTVPLEGAGVSLMHCWGCYALLLGVLTVGALLLSDLRHSRLRTRSVLS
;
A
#
# COMPACT_ATOMS: atom_id res chain seq x y z
N MET A 1 -12.73 2.28 20.06
CA MET A 1 -12.57 1.05 19.24
C MET A 1 -11.65 0.09 19.97
N LYS A 2 -11.94 -1.23 20.00
CA LYS A 2 -10.98 -2.23 20.50
C LYS A 2 -9.70 -2.19 19.64
N ARG A 3 -8.52 -2.30 20.28
CA ARG A 3 -7.20 -2.32 19.63
C ARG A 3 -7.08 -3.35 18.49
N THR A 4 -7.80 -4.46 18.60
CA THR A 4 -7.88 -5.48 17.56
C THR A 4 -8.43 -4.93 16.24
N TYR A 5 -9.41 -4.02 16.29
CA TYR A 5 -9.96 -3.40 15.08
C TYR A 5 -8.98 -2.41 14.43
N SER A 6 -8.18 -1.69 15.22
CA SER A 6 -7.15 -0.79 14.66
C SER A 6 -6.02 -1.56 13.99
N TYR A 7 -5.59 -2.69 14.57
CA TYR A 7 -4.62 -3.57 13.92
C TYR A 7 -5.19 -4.24 12.66
N ALA A 8 -6.47 -4.66 12.69
CA ALA A 8 -7.13 -5.23 11.53
C ALA A 8 -7.28 -4.20 10.38
N ALA A 9 -7.64 -2.96 10.70
CA ALA A 9 -7.73 -1.89 9.71
C ALA A 9 -6.36 -1.58 9.09
N ALA A 10 -5.30 -1.51 9.90
CA ALA A 10 -3.95 -1.27 9.42
C ALA A 10 -3.44 -2.42 8.53
N ALA A 11 -3.68 -3.67 8.93
CA ALA A 11 -3.38 -4.84 8.11
C ALA A 11 -4.15 -4.83 6.77
N GLY A 12 -5.44 -4.44 6.81
CA GLY A 12 -6.25 -4.27 5.61
C GLY A 12 -5.67 -3.24 4.63
N LEU A 13 -5.19 -2.10 5.15
CA LEU A 13 -4.55 -1.06 4.33
C LEU A 13 -3.24 -1.55 3.69
N ILE A 14 -2.42 -2.31 4.44
CA ILE A 14 -1.18 -2.91 3.92
C ILE A 14 -1.51 -3.89 2.80
N VAL A 15 -2.42 -4.83 3.04
CA VAL A 15 -2.80 -5.86 2.05
C VAL A 15 -3.40 -5.22 0.80
N ALA A 16 -4.32 -4.26 0.96
CA ALA A 16 -4.91 -3.54 -0.16
C ALA A 16 -3.86 -2.76 -0.96
N GLY A 17 -2.91 -2.11 -0.29
CA GLY A 17 -1.79 -1.42 -0.92
C GLY A 17 -0.91 -2.36 -1.74
N ILE A 18 -0.50 -3.50 -1.17
CA ILE A 18 0.33 -4.51 -1.85
C ILE A 18 -0.39 -5.06 -3.09
N ILE A 19 -1.66 -5.49 -2.94
CA ILE A 19 -2.46 -6.02 -4.05
C ILE A 19 -2.56 -5.00 -5.18
N LYS A 20 -2.76 -3.72 -4.85
CA LYS A 20 -2.84 -2.67 -5.87
C LYS A 20 -1.50 -2.48 -6.59
N MET A 21 -0.38 -2.47 -5.86
CA MET A 21 0.95 -2.33 -6.44
C MET A 21 1.31 -3.51 -7.35
N THR A 22 0.95 -4.74 -6.99
CA THR A 22 1.20 -5.92 -7.84
C THR A 22 0.36 -5.92 -9.10
N LEU A 23 -0.93 -5.55 -9.01
CA LEU A 23 -1.82 -5.40 -10.17
C LEU A 23 -1.34 -4.30 -11.12
N GLN A 24 -0.69 -3.27 -10.59
CA GLN A 24 -0.15 -2.19 -11.40
C GLN A 24 1.18 -2.55 -12.05
N ALA A 25 2.04 -3.29 -11.36
CA ALA A 25 3.28 -3.81 -11.93
C ALA A 25 3.02 -4.81 -13.07
N SER A 26 1.89 -5.52 -13.04
CA SER A 26 1.50 -6.47 -14.09
C SER A 26 0.68 -5.86 -15.24
N ALA A 27 0.28 -4.60 -15.15
CA ALA A 27 -0.40 -3.92 -16.24
C ALA A 27 0.61 -3.62 -17.36
N GLN A 28 0.42 -4.28 -18.50
CA GLN A 28 1.27 -4.08 -19.67
C GLN A 28 1.06 -2.66 -20.24
N ALA A 29 2.10 -1.83 -20.17
CA ALA A 29 2.06 -0.43 -20.56
C ALA A 29 1.96 -0.21 -22.10
N THR A 30 2.17 -1.26 -22.89
CA THR A 30 2.31 -1.16 -24.35
C THR A 30 1.49 -2.23 -25.09
N LEU A 31 0.67 -1.78 -26.05
CA LEU A 31 -0.02 -2.63 -27.00
C LEU A 31 0.85 -2.71 -28.25
N ILE A 32 1.16 -3.92 -28.70
CA ILE A 32 1.86 -4.13 -29.96
C ILE A 32 0.82 -4.50 -31.00
N ILE A 33 0.58 -3.60 -31.95
CA ILE A 33 -0.33 -3.84 -33.07
C ILE A 33 0.53 -4.30 -34.26
N PRO A 34 0.45 -5.57 -34.67
CA PRO A 34 1.13 -6.02 -35.88
C PRO A 34 0.45 -5.42 -37.11
N THR A 35 1.21 -4.77 -37.99
CA THR A 35 0.69 -4.30 -39.27
C THR A 35 1.02 -5.29 -40.38
N CYS A 36 0.18 -5.35 -41.40
CA CYS A 36 0.35 -6.26 -42.54
C CYS A 36 1.63 -6.01 -43.36
N LEU A 37 2.35 -4.91 -43.13
CA LEU A 37 3.64 -4.59 -43.77
C LEU A 37 4.86 -5.13 -43.00
N GLY A 38 4.67 -5.98 -41.98
CA GLY A 38 5.78 -6.53 -41.19
C GLY A 38 6.39 -5.54 -40.20
N LYS A 39 5.80 -4.34 -40.05
CA LYS A 39 6.12 -3.40 -38.96
C LYS A 39 5.13 -3.56 -37.81
N SER A 40 5.62 -3.45 -36.58
CA SER A 40 4.79 -3.31 -35.39
C SER A 40 4.66 -1.84 -35.01
N VAL A 41 3.46 -1.44 -34.59
CA VAL A 41 3.22 -0.13 -33.97
C VAL A 41 3.03 -0.37 -32.47
N THR A 42 3.88 0.26 -31.66
CA THR A 42 3.76 0.27 -30.20
C THR A 42 2.87 1.42 -29.78
N VAL A 43 1.70 1.11 -29.23
CA VAL A 43 0.79 2.11 -28.65
C VAL A 43 0.92 2.06 -27.13
N PRO A 44 1.36 3.14 -26.47
CA PRO A 44 1.33 3.20 -25.01
C PRO A 44 -0.13 3.24 -24.53
N LEU A 45 -0.55 2.30 -23.67
CA LEU A 45 -1.88 2.35 -23.01
C LEU A 45 -1.87 3.20 -21.74
N GLU A 46 -0.78 3.91 -21.45
CA GLU A 46 -0.65 4.78 -20.28
C GLU A 46 -1.59 5.99 -20.41
N GLY A 47 -2.89 5.77 -20.19
CA GLY A 47 -3.90 6.83 -20.16
C GLY A 47 -3.69 7.70 -18.93
N ALA A 48 -3.85 9.02 -19.06
CA ALA A 48 -3.60 10.03 -18.01
C ALA A 48 -4.22 9.76 -16.61
N GLY A 49 -5.19 8.85 -16.49
CA GLY A 49 -5.75 8.37 -15.22
C GLY A 49 -4.87 7.35 -14.46
N VAL A 50 -3.86 6.75 -15.10
CA VAL A 50 -2.99 5.73 -14.48
C VAL A 50 -2.02 6.34 -13.46
N SER A 51 -1.58 7.59 -13.64
CA SER A 51 -0.68 8.26 -12.69
C SER A 51 -1.36 8.55 -11.34
N LEU A 52 -2.65 8.92 -11.35
CA LEU A 52 -3.40 9.16 -10.11
C LEU A 52 -3.70 7.85 -9.36
N MET A 53 -3.98 6.78 -10.10
CA MET A 53 -4.17 5.43 -9.54
C MET A 53 -2.86 4.79 -9.07
N HIS A 54 -1.71 5.20 -9.64
CA HIS A 54 -0.37 4.74 -9.25
C HIS A 54 -0.01 5.06 -7.80
N CYS A 55 -0.48 6.21 -7.31
CA CYS A 55 -0.05 6.69 -6.00
C CYS A 55 -0.90 6.14 -4.85
N TRP A 56 -2.15 5.70 -5.06
CA TRP A 56 -2.99 5.30 -3.93
C TRP A 56 -2.55 3.97 -3.29
N GLY A 57 -2.04 3.01 -4.07
CA GLY A 57 -1.48 1.77 -3.51
C GLY A 57 -0.33 2.05 -2.55
N CYS A 58 0.60 2.93 -2.95
CA CYS A 58 1.72 3.38 -2.13
C CYS A 58 1.25 4.12 -0.87
N TYR A 59 0.30 5.05 -1.00
CA TYR A 59 -0.21 5.80 0.15
C TYR A 59 -0.96 4.91 1.15
N ALA A 60 -1.76 3.95 0.67
CA ALA A 60 -2.45 3.00 1.53
C ALA A 60 -1.45 2.12 2.32
N LEU A 61 -0.41 1.63 1.66
CA LEU A 61 0.66 0.86 2.28
C LEU A 61 1.41 1.68 3.33
N LEU A 62 1.78 2.92 3.00
CA LEU A 62 2.52 3.81 3.89
C LEU A 62 1.68 4.17 5.13
N LEU A 63 0.39 4.47 4.96
CA LEU A 63 -0.54 4.68 6.07
C LEU A 63 -0.68 3.43 6.94
N GLY A 64 -0.79 2.25 6.34
CA GLY A 64 -0.83 0.98 7.05
C GLY A 64 0.41 0.74 7.92
N VAL A 65 1.61 0.97 7.37
CA VAL A 65 2.87 0.83 8.10
C VAL A 65 2.99 1.84 9.24
N LEU A 66 2.67 3.11 8.98
CA LEU A 66 2.71 4.17 10.00
C LEU A 66 1.75 3.88 11.16
N THR A 67 0.54 3.41 10.85
CA THR A 67 -0.45 3.09 11.88
C THR A 67 -0.03 1.89 12.73
N VAL A 68 0.53 0.82 12.14
CA VAL A 68 1.12 -0.29 12.91
C VAL A 68 2.26 0.22 13.79
N GLY A 69 3.18 1.01 13.24
CA GLY A 69 4.31 1.56 13.99
C GLY A 69 3.88 2.41 15.18
N ALA A 70 2.89 3.29 14.98
CA ALA A 70 2.34 4.15 16.03
C ALA A 70 1.64 3.34 17.14
N LEU A 71 0.89 2.30 16.77
CA LEU A 71 0.24 1.40 17.74
C LEU A 71 1.29 0.65 18.58
N LEU A 72 2.33 0.13 17.92
CA LEU A 72 3.42 -0.60 18.58
C LEU A 72 4.18 0.31 19.56
N LEU A 73 4.50 1.53 19.14
CA LEU A 73 5.17 2.52 19.99
C LEU A 73 4.31 2.86 21.22
N SER A 74 3.00 2.98 21.03
CA SER A 74 2.05 3.27 22.10
C SER A 74 1.94 2.13 23.09
N ASP A 75 1.97 0.88 22.61
CA ASP A 75 2.01 -0.32 23.44
C ASP A 75 3.29 -0.42 24.28
N LEU A 76 4.44 -0.14 23.67
CA LEU A 76 5.73 -0.10 24.38
C LEU A 76 5.76 1.01 25.44
N ARG A 77 5.24 2.20 25.12
CA ARG A 77 5.14 3.32 26.09
C ARG A 77 4.23 2.97 27.27
N HIS A 78 3.06 2.41 27.01
CA HIS A 78 2.14 1.99 28.07
C HIS A 78 2.74 0.91 28.96
N SER A 79 3.44 -0.05 28.36
CA SER A 79 4.14 -1.10 29.10
C SER A 79 5.20 -0.51 30.01
N ARG A 80 6.06 0.40 29.50
CA ARG A 80 7.09 1.07 30.31
C ARG A 80 6.51 1.91 31.44
N LEU A 81 5.45 2.67 31.20
CA LEU A 81 4.80 3.48 32.23
C LEU A 81 4.22 2.60 33.34
N ARG A 82 3.60 1.47 32.98
CA ARG A 82 3.06 0.50 33.93
C ARG A 82 4.15 -0.17 34.75
N THR A 83 5.29 -0.51 34.16
CA THR A 83 6.42 -1.07 34.92
C THR A 83 6.98 -0.05 35.90
N ARG A 84 7.08 1.23 35.49
CA ARG A 84 7.58 2.31 36.36
C ARG A 84 6.64 2.60 37.55
N SER A 85 5.32 2.53 37.36
CA SER A 85 4.36 2.71 38.45
C SER A 85 4.32 1.55 39.46
N VAL A 86 4.76 0.36 39.08
CA VAL A 86 4.82 -0.81 39.99
C VAL A 86 6.10 -0.80 40.84
N LEU A 87 7.15 -0.10 40.40
CA LEU A 87 8.41 0.08 41.16
C LEU A 87 8.42 1.33 42.05
N SER A 88 7.42 2.20 41.95
CA SER A 88 7.23 3.41 42.77
C SER A 88 6.31 3.14 43.93
#